data_AF-A0A6C0HDV2-F1
#
_entry.id   AF-A0A6C0HDV2-F1
#
_cell.length_a   1.000
_cell.length_b   1.000
_cell.length_c   1.000
_cell.angle_alpha   90.00
_cell.angle_beta   90.00
_cell.angle_gamma   90.00
#
_symmetry.space_group_name_H-M   'P 1'
#
loop_
_entity.id
_entity.type
_entity.pdbx_description
1 polymer ?
#
loop_
_entity_poly.entity_id
_entity_poly.type
_entity_poly.pdbx_seq_one_letter_code
_entity_poly.pdbx_strand_id
1 'polypeptide(L)'
;MQKKYHFLSVQKHQSGGQKTVRKVQIKNGKGYKSISHYNSGKLVKTAKKGLNNMEMEMIKVGKFIPGLFKDCNCNKKTRKARK
;
A
#
# COMPACT_ATOMS: atom_id res chain seq x y z
N MET A 1 12.80 15.06 -23.79
CA MET A 1 12.19 15.02 -22.44
C MET A 1 12.25 13.59 -21.92
N GLN A 2 12.86 13.33 -20.75
CA GLN A 2 12.86 11.99 -20.15
C GLN A 2 11.43 11.62 -19.73
N LYS A 3 10.96 10.43 -20.13
CA LYS A 3 9.64 9.91 -19.71
C LYS A 3 9.68 9.73 -18.19
N LYS A 4 8.69 10.29 -17.49
CA LYS A 4 8.56 10.10 -16.03
C LYS A 4 8.34 8.61 -15.75
N TYR A 5 9.00 8.08 -14.73
CA TYR A 5 8.85 6.68 -14.35
C TYR A 5 7.43 6.40 -13.84
N HIS A 6 6.80 5.37 -14.40
CA HIS A 6 5.48 4.90 -14.03
C HIS A 6 5.57 3.44 -13.60
N PHE A 7 5.01 3.13 -12.44
CA PHE A 7 4.99 1.78 -11.89
C PHE A 7 3.67 1.49 -11.19
N LEU A 8 3.16 0.28 -11.37
CA LEU A 8 2.00 -0.24 -10.66
C LEU A 8 2.24 -1.71 -10.34
N SER A 9 2.14 -2.05 -9.07
CA SER A 9 2.12 -3.44 -8.62
C SER A 9 0.95 -3.63 -7.66
N VAL A 10 0.21 -4.72 -7.85
CA VAL A 10 -0.94 -5.09 -7.02
C VAL A 10 -0.81 -6.55 -6.67
N GLN A 11 -0.63 -6.83 -5.38
CA GLN A 11 -0.65 -8.17 -4.83
C GLN A 11 -1.98 -8.38 -4.12
N LYS A 12 -2.65 -9.49 -4.42
CA LYS A 12 -3.91 -9.87 -3.78
C LYS A 12 -3.68 -11.17 -3.01
N HIS A 13 -4.16 -11.22 -1.78
CA HIS A 13 -4.20 -12.43 -0.98
C HIS A 13 -5.63 -12.59 -0.48
N GLN A 14 -6.27 -13.71 -0.81
CA GLN A 14 -7.66 -13.99 -0.46
C GLN A 14 -7.76 -15.38 0.15
N SER A 15 -8.50 -15.48 1.25
CA SER A 15 -8.83 -16.73 1.92
C SER A 15 -10.26 -16.62 2.46
N GLY A 16 -11.16 -17.45 1.93
CA GLY A 16 -12.60 -17.36 2.20
C GLY A 16 -13.17 -15.96 1.92
N GLY A 17 -13.92 -15.44 2.88
CA GLY A 17 -14.49 -14.08 2.83
C GLY A 17 -13.46 -12.96 3.03
N GLN A 18 -12.24 -13.25 3.47
CA GLN A 18 -11.21 -12.24 3.76
C GLN A 18 -10.32 -12.02 2.55
N LYS A 19 -10.11 -10.75 2.19
CA LYS A 19 -9.19 -10.37 1.11
C LYS A 19 -8.33 -9.18 1.53
N THR A 20 -7.02 -9.32 1.36
CA THR A 20 -6.04 -8.25 1.54
C THR A 20 -5.41 -7.89 0.19
N VAL A 21 -5.42 -6.62 -0.14
CA VAL A 21 -4.82 -6.08 -1.37
C VAL A 21 -3.68 -5.14 -0.98
N ARG A 22 -2.46 -5.46 -1.40
CA ARG A 22 -1.29 -4.59 -1.28
C ARG A 22 -1.02 -3.94 -2.62
N LYS A 23 -0.91 -2.62 -2.65
CA LYS A 23 -0.70 -1.86 -3.87
C LYS A 23 0.48 -0.91 -3.72
N VAL A 24 1.31 -0.86 -4.75
CA VAL A 24 2.38 0.12 -4.92
C VAL A 24 2.14 0.85 -6.25
N GLN A 25 2.19 2.17 -6.24
CA GLN A 25 2.00 2.99 -7.42
C GLN A 25 2.99 4.15 -7.44
N ILE A 26 3.75 4.30 -8.52
CA ILE A 26 4.57 5.47 -8.80
C ILE A 26 4.02 6.12 -10.07
N LYS A 27 3.63 7.39 -9.98
CA LYS A 27 3.12 8.17 -11.12
C LYS A 27 3.56 9.61 -10.95
N ASN A 28 4.07 10.22 -12.03
CA ASN A 28 4.48 11.63 -12.06
C ASN A 28 5.49 11.99 -10.95
N GLY A 29 6.43 11.09 -10.65
CA GLY A 29 7.45 11.31 -9.61
C GLY A 29 6.94 11.18 -8.17
N LYS A 30 5.68 10.77 -7.97
CA LYS A 30 5.10 10.53 -6.63
C LYS A 30 4.77 9.05 -6.47
N GLY A 31 5.28 8.46 -5.39
CA GLY A 31 5.05 7.07 -5.02
C GLY A 31 4.09 6.92 -3.85
N TYR A 32 3.23 5.91 -3.91
CA TYR A 32 2.33 5.53 -2.82
C TYR A 32 2.30 4.02 -2.64
N LYS A 33 2.18 3.61 -1.38
CA LYS A 33 1.93 2.23 -0.96
C LYS A 33 0.62 2.18 -0.17
N SER A 34 -0.14 1.11 -0.31
CA SER A 34 -1.38 0.91 0.46
C SER A 34 -1.68 -0.55 0.73
N ILE A 35 -2.33 -0.80 1.87
CA ILE A 35 -3.00 -2.07 2.17
C ILE A 35 -4.50 -1.80 2.30
N SER A 36 -5.31 -2.55 1.55
CA SER A 36 -6.77 -2.56 1.66
C SER A 36 -7.24 -3.93 2.15
N HIS A 37 -8.12 -3.95 3.15
CA HIS A 37 -8.72 -5.16 3.68
C HIS A 37 -10.21 -5.19 3.38
N TYR A 38 -10.68 -6.36 2.95
CA TYR A 38 -12.05 -6.62 2.58
C TYR A 38 -12.57 -7.81 3.38
N ASN A 39 -13.86 -7.76 3.73
CA ASN A 39 -14.59 -8.84 4.35
C ASN A 39 -15.89 -9.07 3.57
N SER A 40 -16.14 -10.30 3.13
CA SER A 40 -17.30 -10.69 2.30
C SER A 40 -17.50 -9.75 1.10
N GLY A 41 -16.41 -9.44 0.40
CA GLY A 41 -16.41 -8.55 -0.76
C GLY A 41 -16.46 -7.04 -0.45
N LYS A 42 -16.85 -6.64 0.77
CA LYS A 42 -16.93 -5.23 1.17
C LYS A 42 -15.59 -4.70 1.67
N LEU A 43 -15.22 -3.49 1.25
CA LEU A 43 -14.01 -2.82 1.75
C LEU A 43 -14.23 -2.40 3.21
N VAL A 44 -13.40 -2.91 4.11
CA VAL A 44 -13.47 -2.58 5.54
C VAL A 44 -12.55 -1.42 5.87
N LYS A 45 -11.32 -1.44 5.34
CA LYS A 45 -10.30 -0.45 5.68
C LYS A 45 -9.24 -0.34 4.60
N THR A 46 -8.68 0.85 4.45
CA THR A 46 -7.49 1.11 3.64
C THR A 46 -6.51 1.96 4.44
N ALA A 47 -5.25 1.53 4.49
CA ALA A 47 -4.14 2.34 4.96
C ALA A 47 -3.25 2.70 3.77
N LYS A 48 -2.99 3.99 3.55
CA LYS A 48 -2.18 4.52 2.46
C LYS A 48 -1.07 5.40 3.00
N LYS A 49 0.13 5.24 2.47
CA LYS A 49 1.33 6.02 2.81
C LYS A 49 2.09 6.41 1.56
N GLY A 50 2.84 7.50 1.66
CA GLY A 50 3.81 7.89 0.64
C GLY A 50 4.98 6.90 0.60
N LEU A 51 5.58 6.77 -0.57
CA LEU A 51 6.92 6.21 -0.68
C LEU A 51 7.92 7.34 -0.50
N ASN A 52 8.98 7.11 0.28
CA ASN A 52 10.12 8.01 0.30
C ASN A 52 10.98 7.82 -0.97
N ASN A 53 11.92 8.74 -1.21
CA ASN A 53 12.75 8.69 -2.42
C ASN A 53 13.58 7.40 -2.51
N MET A 54 14.10 6.92 -1.37
CA MET A 54 14.90 5.69 -1.31
C MET A 54 14.07 4.44 -1.67
N GLU A 55 12.83 4.33 -1.17
CA GLU A 55 11.89 3.27 -1.52
C GLU A 55 11.55 3.32 -3.01
N MET A 56 11.35 4.53 -3.58
CA MET A 56 11.09 4.69 -5.02
C MET A 56 12.29 4.24 -5.87
N GLU A 57 13.52 4.59 -5.48
CA GLU A 57 14.72 4.13 -6.19
C GLU A 57 14.89 2.61 -6.10
N MET A 58 14.67 2.01 -4.92
CA MET A 58 14.70 0.55 -4.77
C MET A 58 13.66 -0.16 -5.65
N ILE A 59 12.45 0.40 -5.78
CA ILE A 59 11.43 -0.12 -6.69
C ILE A 59 11.87 -0.02 -8.15
N LYS A 60 12.49 1.10 -8.56
CA LYS A 60 12.98 1.29 -9.95
C LYS A 60 13.99 0.23 -10.35
N VAL A 61 14.90 -0.13 -9.44
CA VAL A 61 15.92 -1.17 -9.68
C VAL A 61 15.42 -2.60 -9.41
N GLY A 62 14.13 -2.78 -9.08
CA GLY A 62 13.53 -4.09 -8.85
C GLY A 62 14.00 -4.79 -7.56
N LYS A 63 14.53 -4.04 -6.59
CA LYS A 63 14.98 -4.61 -5.31
C LYS A 63 13.82 -4.87 -4.36
N PHE A 64 13.93 -5.97 -3.62
CA PHE A 64 13.00 -6.27 -2.52
C PHE A 64 13.19 -5.26 -1.38
N ILE A 65 12.08 -4.74 -0.86
CA ILE A 65 12.07 -3.79 0.27
C ILE A 65 11.41 -4.48 1.47
N PRO A 66 12.19 -4.96 2.45
CA PRO A 66 11.64 -5.62 3.63
C PRO A 66 10.78 -4.64 4.43
N GLY A 67 9.61 -5.09 4.86
CA GLY A 67 8.73 -4.27 5.69
C GLY A 67 8.15 -3.04 4.97
N LEU A 68 8.12 -3.02 3.62
CA LEU A 68 7.60 -1.88 2.84
C LEU A 68 6.24 -1.38 3.34
N PHE A 69 5.37 -2.26 3.82
CA PHE A 69 4.03 -1.90 4.30
C PHE A 69 3.87 -1.89 5.82
N LYS A 70 4.95 -1.94 6.61
CA LYS A 70 4.89 -2.06 8.08
C LYS A 70 4.20 -0.85 8.74
N ASP A 71 4.36 0.34 8.16
CA ASP A 71 3.76 1.61 8.58
C ASP A 71 2.33 1.82 8.01
N CYS A 72 1.89 0.94 7.10
CA CYS A 72 0.51 0.84 6.65
C CYS A 72 -0.35 0.00 7.60
N ASN A 73 0.10 -0.25 8.84
CA ASN A 73 -0.68 -0.97 9.83
C ASN A 73 -1.86 -0.13 10.35
N CYS A 74 -3.03 -0.75 10.36
CA CYS A 74 -4.27 -0.15 10.86
C CYS A 74 -4.42 -0.26 12.40
N ASN A 75 -3.38 -0.65 13.14
CA ASN A 75 -3.42 -0.89 14.59
C ASN A 75 -3.47 0.41 15.42
N LYS A 76 -4.09 1.48 14.90
CA LYS A 76 -4.53 2.57 15.77
C LYS A 76 -5.72 2.01 16.55
N LYS A 77 -5.50 1.68 17.83
CA LYS A 77 -6.57 1.43 18.81
C LYS A 77 -7.70 2.41 18.51
N THR A 78 -8.90 1.90 18.26
CA THR A 78 -10.10 2.70 18.06
C THR A 78 -10.11 3.81 19.11
N ARG A 79 -10.08 5.07 18.69
CA ARG A 79 -10.45 6.17 19.60
C ARG A 79 -11.86 5.82 20.05
N LYS A 80 -12.05 5.51 21.35
CA LYS A 80 -13.38 5.29 21.94
C LYS A 80 -14.29 6.41 21.42
N ALA A 81 -15.45 6.04 20.87
CA ALA A 81 -16.48 7.00 20.52
C ALA A 81 -16.71 7.87 21.76
N ARG A 82 -16.54 9.19 21.63
CA ARG A 82 -16.90 10.14 22.68
C ARG A 82 -18.42 10.07 22.77
N LYS A 83 -18.92 9.58 23.92
CA LYS A 83 -20.35 9.66 24.28
C LYS A 83 -20.79 11.11 24.31
#